data_AF-A0A347UHW0-F1
#
_entry.id   AF-A0A347UHW0-F1
#
_cell.length_a   1.000
_cell.length_b   1.000
_cell.length_c   1.000
_cell.angle_alpha   90.00
_cell.angle_beta   90.00
_cell.angle_gamma   90.00
#
_symmetry.space_group_name_H-M   'P 1'
#
loop_
_entity.id
_entity.type
_entity.pdbx_description
1 polymer ?
#
loop_
_entity_poly.entity_id
_entity_poly.type
_entity_poly.pdbx_seq_one_letter_code
_entity_poly.pdbx_strand_id
1 'polypeptide(L)'
;MKTVVWTIAALCIAGAARPETAKECVVDPVPECVQQDGAFADKAAEQTCRQAVKDYQHTVTAFWDCQRAQASKVDREARKVIRLFNCRKRGKETCE
;
A
#
# COMPACT_ATOMS: atom_id res chain seq x y z
N MET A 1 33.64 24.07 -37.92
CA MET A 1 32.94 23.04 -37.12
C MET A 1 33.14 23.34 -35.65
N LYS A 2 32.13 23.89 -34.96
CA LYS A 2 32.09 23.95 -33.50
C LYS A 2 30.66 23.66 -33.07
N THR A 3 30.56 22.60 -32.29
CA THR A 3 29.37 21.85 -31.89
C THR A 3 28.44 22.72 -31.04
N VAL A 4 27.17 22.79 -31.44
CA VAL A 4 26.09 23.35 -30.62
C VAL A 4 25.82 22.35 -29.51
N VAL A 5 26.16 22.70 -28.27
CA VAL A 5 25.83 21.91 -27.09
C VAL A 5 24.36 22.18 -26.76
N TRP A 6 23.48 21.31 -27.24
CA TRP A 6 22.12 21.22 -26.73
C TRP A 6 22.16 20.45 -25.42
N THR A 7 22.05 21.16 -24.30
CA THR A 7 21.84 20.57 -22.99
C THR A 7 20.46 19.95 -22.95
N ILE A 8 20.37 18.66 -23.29
CA ILE A 8 19.19 17.84 -23.07
C ILE A 8 19.15 17.52 -21.56
N ALA A 9 18.57 18.43 -20.79
CA ALA A 9 18.08 18.15 -19.44
C ALA A 9 16.57 18.39 -19.40
N ALA A 10 15.87 17.87 -20.41
CA ALA A 10 14.42 17.73 -20.39
C ALA A 10 14.07 16.32 -19.91
N LEU A 11 13.08 16.25 -19.02
CA LEU A 11 12.27 15.08 -18.66
C LEU A 11 12.72 14.23 -17.46
N CYS A 12 12.97 14.88 -16.31
CA CYS A 12 12.47 14.36 -15.02
C CYS A 12 11.07 14.91 -14.72
N ILE A 13 10.22 15.07 -15.75
CA ILE A 13 8.79 15.36 -15.63
C ILE A 13 8.07 14.24 -16.38
N ALA A 14 8.19 13.03 -15.86
CA ALA A 14 7.37 11.90 -16.30
C ALA A 14 6.47 11.52 -15.13
N GLY A 15 5.32 12.17 -15.07
CA GLY A 15 4.21 11.78 -14.22
C GLY A 15 4.41 12.12 -12.75
N ALA A 16 4.08 13.35 -12.38
CA ALA A 16 3.23 13.53 -11.21
C ALA A 16 1.90 12.80 -11.49
N ALA A 17 1.93 11.46 -11.48
CA ALA A 17 0.77 10.68 -11.12
C ALA A 17 0.46 11.20 -9.73
N ARG A 18 -0.50 12.15 -9.64
CA ARG A 18 -1.22 12.38 -8.40
C ARG A 18 -1.53 10.97 -7.89
N PRO A 19 -1.03 10.56 -6.71
CA PRO A 19 -1.41 9.27 -6.21
C PRO A 19 -2.94 9.31 -6.19
N GLU A 20 -3.58 8.48 -7.02
CA GLU A 20 -4.97 8.10 -6.78
C GLU A 20 -4.96 7.76 -5.30
N THR A 21 -5.65 8.58 -4.49
CA THR A 21 -5.63 8.55 -3.02
C THR A 21 -5.39 7.12 -2.59
N ALA A 22 -4.16 6.82 -2.17
CA ALA A 22 -3.76 5.44 -1.94
C ALA A 22 -4.76 4.91 -0.93
N LYS A 23 -5.59 3.92 -1.31
CA LYS A 23 -6.65 3.42 -0.42
C LYS A 23 -5.99 2.93 0.85
N GLU A 24 -5.95 3.75 1.90
CA GLU A 24 -5.19 3.43 3.10
C GLU A 24 -5.75 2.15 3.70
N CYS A 25 -4.87 1.20 3.99
CA CYS A 25 -5.26 0.02 4.75
C CYS A 25 -5.41 0.49 6.19
N VAL A 26 -6.62 0.41 6.73
CA VAL A 26 -6.92 0.85 8.10
C VAL A 26 -7.22 -0.39 8.94
N VAL A 27 -6.76 -0.35 10.19
CA VAL A 27 -7.16 -1.29 11.23
C VAL A 27 -7.94 -0.51 12.27
N ASP A 28 -9.03 -1.09 12.76
CA ASP A 28 -9.78 -0.51 13.88
C ASP A 28 -8.90 -0.47 15.14
N PRO A 29 -9.21 0.38 16.13
CA PRO A 29 -8.50 0.35 17.40
C PRO A 29 -8.69 -1.01 18.11
N VAL A 30 -7.71 -1.36 18.94
CA VAL A 30 -7.79 -2.56 19.79
C VAL A 30 -9.02 -2.42 20.69
N PRO A 31 -9.87 -3.46 20.81
CA PRO A 31 -11.06 -3.38 21.65
C PRO A 31 -10.67 -3.27 23.11
N GLU A 32 -11.29 -2.32 23.82
CA GLU A 32 -11.13 -2.17 25.27
C GLU A 32 -12.14 -3.06 25.98
N CYS A 33 -11.63 -4.06 26.71
CA CYS A 33 -12.47 -4.93 27.52
C CYS A 33 -12.54 -4.41 28.96
N VAL A 34 -13.75 -4.13 29.45
CA VAL A 34 -13.96 -3.69 30.83
C VAL A 34 -13.68 -4.85 31.78
N GLN A 35 -12.61 -4.73 32.55
CA GLN A 35 -12.24 -5.66 33.63
C GLN A 35 -12.27 -4.90 34.96
N GLN A 36 -12.75 -5.56 36.02
CA GLN A 36 -12.58 -5.12 37.41
C GLN A 36 -11.66 -6.10 38.11
N ASP A 37 -10.60 -5.61 38.74
CA ASP A 37 -9.61 -6.42 39.48
C ASP A 37 -9.03 -7.60 38.70
N GLY A 38 -8.86 -7.45 37.38
CA GLY A 38 -8.33 -8.50 36.50
C GLY A 38 -9.33 -9.60 36.14
N ALA A 39 -10.61 -9.44 36.49
CA ALA A 39 -11.69 -10.34 36.13
C ALA A 39 -12.78 -9.60 35.34
N PHE A 40 -13.55 -10.35 34.56
CA PHE A 40 -14.78 -9.83 33.97
C PHE A 40 -15.84 -9.69 35.07
N ALA A 41 -16.55 -8.57 35.07
CA ALA A 41 -17.61 -8.31 36.04
C ALA A 41 -18.74 -9.36 35.96
N ASP A 42 -19.03 -9.85 34.76
CA ASP A 42 -20.00 -10.92 34.52
C ASP A 42 -19.73 -11.67 33.19
N LYS A 43 -20.50 -12.74 32.94
CA LYS A 43 -20.39 -13.56 31.73
C LYS A 43 -20.78 -12.81 30.46
N ALA A 44 -21.66 -11.83 30.52
CA ALA A 44 -22.06 -11.05 29.35
C ALA A 44 -20.91 -10.14 28.93
N ALA A 45 -20.24 -9.48 29.88
CA ALA A 45 -19.04 -8.68 29.63
C ALA A 45 -17.91 -9.52 29.02
N GLU A 46 -17.68 -10.74 29.52
CA GLU A 46 -16.71 -11.67 28.90
C GLU A 46 -17.11 -12.01 27.45
N GLN A 47 -18.37 -12.34 27.19
CA GLN A 47 -18.85 -12.69 25.85
C GLN A 47 -18.74 -11.52 24.88
N THR A 48 -19.12 -10.30 25.30
CA THR A 48 -18.98 -9.09 24.49
C THR A 48 -17.51 -8.81 24.17
N CYS A 49 -16.62 -8.87 25.17
CA CYS A 49 -15.19 -8.72 24.95
C CYS A 49 -14.65 -9.78 23.96
N ARG A 50 -15.05 -11.04 24.13
CA ARG A 50 -14.65 -12.12 23.22
C ARG A 50 -15.10 -11.88 21.79
N GLN A 51 -16.31 -11.35 21.59
CA GLN A 51 -16.78 -11.01 20.25
C GLN A 51 -16.00 -9.82 19.66
N ALA A 52 -15.78 -8.76 20.43
CA ALA A 52 -14.98 -7.62 20.00
C ALA A 52 -13.55 -8.02 19.60
N VAL A 53 -12.92 -8.95 20.34
CA VAL A 53 -11.60 -9.51 19.98
C VAL A 53 -11.65 -10.28 18.66
N LYS A 54 -12.71 -11.07 18.40
CA LYS A 54 -12.87 -11.76 17.11
C LYS A 54 -13.03 -10.76 15.96
N ASP A 55 -13.85 -9.74 16.15
CA ASP A 55 -14.08 -8.71 15.14
C ASP A 55 -12.78 -7.95 14.84
N TYR A 56 -11.99 -7.63 15.87
CA TYR A 56 -10.65 -7.07 15.72
C TYR A 56 -9.69 -8.00 14.95
N GLN A 57 -9.72 -9.31 15.21
CA GLN A 57 -8.92 -10.27 14.42
C GLN A 57 -9.31 -10.27 12.93
N HIS A 58 -10.60 -10.15 12.63
CA HIS A 58 -11.08 -10.02 11.26
C HIS A 58 -10.57 -8.74 10.60
N THR A 59 -10.60 -7.59 11.30
CA THR A 59 -10.12 -6.32 10.74
C THR A 59 -8.61 -6.32 10.52
N VAL A 60 -7.83 -6.91 11.44
CA VAL A 60 -6.38 -7.13 11.26
C VAL A 60 -6.09 -8.00 10.04
N THR A 61 -6.88 -9.06 9.82
CA THR A 61 -6.71 -9.92 8.64
C THR A 61 -6.98 -9.14 7.35
N ALA A 62 -8.08 -8.38 7.31
CA ALA A 62 -8.42 -7.53 6.17
C ALA A 62 -7.36 -6.45 5.89
N PHE A 63 -6.76 -5.88 6.94
CA PHE A 63 -5.64 -4.95 6.81
C PHE A 63 -4.45 -5.60 6.10
N TRP A 64 -4.06 -6.82 6.49
CA TRP A 64 -2.94 -7.52 5.85
C TRP A 64 -3.23 -7.90 4.40
N ASP A 65 -4.45 -8.30 4.08
CA ASP A 65 -4.86 -8.59 2.71
C ASP A 65 -4.82 -7.32 1.84
N CYS A 66 -5.27 -6.20 2.39
CA CYS A 66 -5.14 -4.88 1.74
C CYS A 66 -3.68 -4.53 1.47
N GLN A 67 -2.79 -4.69 2.45
CA GLN A 67 -1.36 -4.39 2.31
C GLN A 67 -0.72 -5.26 1.21
N ARG A 68 -1.03 -6.56 1.17
CA ARG A 68 -0.56 -7.47 0.11
C ARG A 68 -1.08 -7.03 -1.26
N ALA A 69 -2.34 -6.62 -1.36
CA ALA A 69 -2.90 -6.11 -2.60
C ALA A 69 -2.20 -4.82 -3.07
N GLN A 70 -1.90 -3.89 -2.17
CA GLN A 70 -1.14 -2.69 -2.50
C GLN A 70 0.29 -3.01 -2.96
N ALA A 71 1.01 -3.86 -2.24
CA ALA A 71 2.35 -4.30 -2.63
C ALA A 71 2.34 -4.90 -4.05
N SER A 72 1.33 -5.70 -4.39
CA SER A 72 1.18 -6.27 -5.74
C SER A 72 0.98 -5.21 -6.84
N LYS A 73 0.31 -4.09 -6.52
CA LYS A 73 0.14 -2.96 -7.46
C LYS A 73 1.47 -2.26 -7.69
N VAL A 74 2.19 -1.94 -6.61
CA VAL A 74 3.51 -1.31 -6.68
C VAL A 74 4.47 -2.18 -7.50
N ASP A 75 4.52 -3.48 -7.24
CA ASP A 75 5.36 -4.43 -7.96
C ASP A 75 5.00 -4.54 -9.46
N ARG A 76 3.69 -4.49 -9.80
CA ARG A 76 3.26 -4.42 -11.21
C ARG A 76 3.71 -3.14 -11.92
N GLU A 77 3.55 -1.99 -11.28
CA GLU A 77 3.98 -0.72 -11.84
C GLU A 77 5.51 -0.65 -11.97
N ALA A 78 6.25 -1.12 -10.95
CA ALA A 78 7.71 -1.24 -11.00
C ALA A 78 8.17 -2.11 -12.19
N ARG A 79 7.52 -3.27 -12.42
CA ARG A 79 7.82 -4.11 -13.59
C ARG A 79 7.55 -3.44 -14.92
N LYS A 80 6.51 -2.60 -15.04
CA LYS A 80 6.28 -1.81 -16.26
C LYS A 80 7.42 -0.81 -16.49
N VAL A 81 7.81 -0.08 -15.45
CA VAL A 81 8.93 0.88 -15.53
C VAL A 81 10.23 0.18 -15.91
N ILE A 82 10.54 -0.97 -15.29
CA ILE A 82 11.75 -1.76 -15.61
C ILE A 82 11.72 -2.24 -17.07
N ARG A 83 10.56 -2.72 -17.57
CA ARG A 83 10.42 -3.14 -18.97
C ARG A 83 10.65 -1.98 -19.92
N LEU A 84 10.04 -0.82 -19.65
CA LEU A 84 10.21 0.38 -20.46
C LEU A 84 11.68 0.83 -20.49
N PHE A 85 12.34 0.86 -19.33
CA PHE A 85 13.76 1.18 -19.23
C PHE A 85 14.62 0.22 -20.07
N ASN A 86 14.42 -1.08 -19.91
CA ASN A 86 15.18 -2.10 -20.63
C ASN A 86 14.91 -2.09 -22.14
N CYS A 87 13.72 -1.70 -22.57
CA CYS A 87 13.39 -1.53 -23.98
C CYS A 87 14.13 -0.33 -24.58
N ARG A 88 14.08 0.83 -23.90
CA ARG A 88 14.80 2.05 -24.32
C ARG A 88 16.32 1.85 -24.32
N LYS A 89 16.86 1.15 -23.33
CA LYS A 89 18.28 0.79 -23.26
C LYS A 89 18.77 0.00 -24.49
N ARG A 90 17.88 -0.75 -25.15
CA ARG A 90 18.18 -1.49 -26.38
C ARG A 90 18.00 -0.66 -27.66
N GLY A 91 17.68 0.63 -27.56
CA GLY A 91 17.52 1.53 -28.71
C GLY A 91 16.25 1.31 -29.52
N LYS A 92 15.21 0.70 -28.96
CA LYS A 92 13.92 0.54 -29.66
C LYS A 92 13.17 1.87 -29.70
N GLU A 93 12.64 2.22 -30.87
CA GLU A 93 11.84 3.44 -31.10
C GLU A 93 10.46 3.37 -30.43
N THR A 94 9.89 2.17 -30.33
CA THR A 94 8.61 1.91 -29.66
C THR A 94 8.79 0.90 -28.51
N CYS A 95 8.21 1.23 -27.36
CA CYS A 95 8.26 0.44 -26.14
C CYS A 95 6.87 0.44 -25.48
N GLU A 96 6.27 -0.75 -25.36
CA GLU A 96 5.00 -0.99 -24.65
C GLU A 96 5.25 -1.64 -23.28
#